data_AF-A0A090S0R9-F1
#
_entry.id   AF-A0A090S0R9-F1
#
_cell.length_a   1.000
_cell.length_b   1.000
_cell.length_c   1.000
_cell.angle_alpha   90.00
_cell.angle_beta   90.00
_cell.angle_gamma   90.00
#
_symmetry.space_group_name_H-M   'P 1'
#
loop_
_entity.id
_entity.type
_entity.pdbx_description
1 polymer ?
#
loop_
_entity_poly.entity_id
_entity_poly.type
_entity_poly.pdbx_seq_one_letter_code
_entity_poly.pdbx_strand_id
1 'polypeptide(L)'
;MWIGCSDSRVPAERLTGLYSGELFVHRNVANQVIHTDLNCLSVVQYAVDVLKVKHIIVCGHYGCGGVNAAIDNPQLGLINNWLLHIRDLYLKHRNWLGELPREMWVINSVK
;
A
#
# COMPACT_ATOMS: atom_id res chain seq x y z
N MET A 1 4.86 7.29 -12.06
CA MET A 1 3.65 7.17 -11.21
C MET A 1 4.02 6.43 -9.93
N TRP A 2 3.53 6.92 -8.80
CA TRP A 2 3.72 6.34 -7.48
C TRP A 2 2.39 5.89 -6.90
N ILE A 3 2.30 4.63 -6.46
CA ILE A 3 1.17 4.08 -5.72
C ILE A 3 1.64 3.80 -4.30
N GLY A 4 1.17 4.58 -3.34
CA GLY A 4 1.64 4.55 -1.96
C GLY A 4 0.54 4.41 -0.91
N CYS A 5 0.94 4.23 0.35
CA CYS A 5 0.00 4.18 1.46
C CYS A 5 -0.52 5.59 1.78
N SER A 6 -1.76 5.71 2.26
CA SER A 6 -2.33 6.95 2.79
C SER A 6 -1.66 7.46 4.09
N ASP A 7 -0.71 6.71 4.65
CA ASP A 7 0.05 7.11 5.85
C ASP A 7 0.79 8.44 5.64
N SER A 8 0.45 9.46 6.43
CA SER A 8 0.97 10.82 6.29
C SER A 8 2.49 10.93 6.47
N ARG A 9 3.15 9.95 7.09
CA ARG A 9 4.60 9.92 7.30
C ARG A 9 5.39 9.60 6.03
N VAL A 10 4.71 9.19 4.96
CA VAL A 10 5.32 8.70 3.72
C VAL A 10 4.92 9.59 2.52
N PRO A 11 5.21 10.90 2.52
CA PRO A 11 4.96 11.76 1.37
C PRO A 11 5.94 11.43 0.24
N ALA A 12 5.41 11.08 -0.93
CA ALA A 12 6.18 10.54 -2.05
C ALA A 12 7.20 11.55 -2.60
N GLU A 13 6.83 12.82 -2.65
CA GLU A 13 7.65 13.94 -3.12
C GLU A 13 8.90 14.11 -2.24
N ARG A 14 8.74 14.03 -0.91
CA ARG A 14 9.88 14.17 0.00
C ARG A 14 10.81 12.98 -0.05
N LEU A 15 10.27 11.77 -0.26
CA LEU A 15 11.08 10.55 -0.32
C LEU A 15 11.87 10.43 -1.64
N THR A 16 11.31 10.96 -2.72
CA THR A 16 11.94 10.92 -4.05
C THR A 16 12.79 12.15 -4.35
N GLY A 17 12.64 13.23 -3.57
CA GLY A 17 13.29 14.52 -3.83
C GLY A 17 12.73 15.25 -5.05
N LEU A 18 11.55 14.84 -5.53
CA LEU A 18 10.88 15.40 -6.70
C LEU A 18 9.95 16.54 -6.30
N TYR A 19 9.73 17.45 -7.24
CA TYR A 19 8.85 18.60 -7.10
C TYR A 19 7.42 18.30 -7.56
N SER A 20 6.50 19.20 -7.22
CA SER A 20 5.12 19.15 -7.70
C SER A 20 5.07 19.12 -9.23
N GLY A 21 4.28 18.22 -9.79
CA GLY A 21 4.16 18.01 -11.24
C GLY A 21 5.17 17.01 -11.82
N GLU A 22 6.22 16.63 -11.08
CA GLU A 22 7.18 15.61 -11.53
C GLU A 22 6.74 14.19 -11.16
N LEU A 23 5.87 14.07 -10.16
CA LEU A 23 5.38 12.78 -9.67
C LEU A 23 3.85 12.72 -9.72
N PHE A 24 3.33 11.80 -10.52
CA PHE A 24 1.91 11.46 -10.52
C PHE A 24 1.63 10.43 -9.42
N VAL A 25 0.75 10.75 -8.48
CA VAL A 25 0.61 10.03 -7.20
C VAL A 25 -0.81 9.49 -7.02
N HIS A 26 -0.90 8.20 -6.68
CA HIS A 26 -2.10 7.56 -6.13
C HIS A 26 -1.82 7.07 -4.72
N ARG A 27 -2.78 7.23 -3.80
CA ARG A 27 -2.63 6.75 -2.42
C ARG A 27 -3.93 6.14 -1.90
N ASN A 28 -3.82 4.97 -1.31
CA ASN A 28 -4.90 4.32 -0.57
C ASN A 28 -4.35 3.59 0.67
N VAL A 29 -5.23 3.09 1.54
CA VAL A 29 -4.79 2.39 2.75
C VAL A 29 -4.03 1.12 2.37
N ALA A 30 -2.75 1.06 2.76
CA ALA A 30 -1.83 -0.04 2.47
C ALA A 30 -1.54 -0.29 0.97
N ASN A 31 -1.54 0.77 0.14
CA ASN A 31 -1.00 0.78 -1.23
C ASN A 31 -1.47 -0.40 -2.12
N GLN A 32 -2.75 -0.76 -1.99
CA GLN A 32 -3.33 -1.90 -2.67
C GLN A 32 -3.71 -1.57 -4.11
N VAL A 33 -3.53 -2.53 -5.01
CA VAL A 33 -3.99 -2.46 -6.41
C VAL A 33 -4.92 -3.63 -6.63
N ILE A 34 -6.22 -3.34 -6.78
CA ILE A 34 -7.28 -4.36 -6.87
C ILE A 34 -7.83 -4.35 -8.30
N HIS A 35 -8.02 -5.53 -8.89
CA HIS A 35 -8.46 -5.70 -10.28
C HIS A 35 -9.83 -5.06 -10.60
N THR A 36 -10.62 -4.72 -9.59
CA THR A 36 -11.94 -4.08 -9.72
C THR A 36 -12.02 -2.71 -9.08
N ASP A 37 -10.91 -2.17 -8.54
CA ASP A 37 -10.89 -0.81 -7.99
C ASP A 37 -10.76 0.21 -9.11
N LEU A 38 -11.90 0.72 -9.58
CA LEU A 38 -11.94 1.76 -10.61
C LEU A 38 -11.21 3.04 -10.19
N ASN A 39 -11.03 3.30 -8.89
CA ASN A 39 -10.23 4.44 -8.43
C ASN A 39 -8.76 4.24 -8.86
N CYS A 40 -8.08 3.19 -8.38
CA CYS A 40 -6.69 2.94 -8.78
C CYS A 40 -6.54 2.70 -10.30
N LEU A 41 -7.46 1.96 -10.92
CA LEU A 41 -7.35 1.60 -12.34
C LEU A 41 -7.51 2.82 -13.26
N SER A 42 -8.41 3.76 -12.95
CA SER A 42 -8.54 4.99 -13.73
C SER A 42 -7.29 5.86 -13.62
N VAL A 43 -6.65 5.93 -12.45
CA VAL A 43 -5.39 6.66 -12.26
C VAL A 43 -4.26 5.99 -13.04
N VAL A 44 -4.17 4.65 -13.04
CA VAL A 44 -3.17 3.91 -13.83
C VAL A 44 -3.38 4.13 -15.32
N GLN A 45 -4.62 4.01 -15.81
CA GLN A 45 -4.96 4.23 -17.22
C GLN A 45 -4.58 5.64 -17.66
N TYR A 46 -4.93 6.67 -16.89
CA TYR A 46 -4.55 8.05 -17.20
C TYR A 46 -3.03 8.24 -17.20
N ALA A 47 -2.33 7.68 -16.22
CA ALA A 47 -0.88 7.80 -16.12
C ALA A 47 -0.16 7.18 -17.34
N VAL A 48 -0.64 6.02 -17.80
CA VAL A 48 -0.04 5.28 -18.92
C VAL A 48 -0.46 5.85 -20.27
N ASP A 49 -1.75 6.04 -20.49
CA ASP A 49 -2.28 6.36 -21.81
C ASP A 49 -2.25 7.86 -22.12
N VAL A 50 -2.39 8.72 -21.10
CA VAL A 50 -2.44 10.18 -21.27
C VAL A 50 -1.10 10.82 -20.92
N LEU A 51 -0.60 10.57 -19.70
CA LEU A 51 0.64 11.18 -19.23
C LEU A 51 1.92 10.49 -19.73
N LYS A 52 1.79 9.29 -20.32
CA LYS A 52 2.90 8.49 -20.86
C LYS A 52 4.04 8.30 -19.85
N VAL A 53 3.70 8.05 -18.58
CA VAL A 53 4.70 7.82 -17.53
C VAL A 53 5.61 6.64 -17.89
N LYS A 54 6.92 6.80 -17.70
CA LYS A 54 7.90 5.75 -18.00
C LYS A 54 7.96 4.63 -16.96
N HIS A 55 7.59 4.95 -15.71
CA HIS A 55 7.72 4.05 -14.58
C HIS A 55 6.48 4.11 -13.69
N ILE A 56 6.04 2.96 -13.19
CA ILE A 56 5.05 2.81 -12.13
C ILE A 56 5.74 2.12 -10.95
N ILE A 57 5.61 2.70 -9.76
CA ILE A 57 6.21 2.21 -8.52
C ILE A 57 5.06 1.93 -7.54
N VAL A 58 4.99 0.71 -7.01
CA VAL A 58 4.18 0.39 -5.83
C VAL A 58 5.09 0.44 -4.63
N CYS A 59 4.87 1.40 -3.73
CA CYS A 59 5.72 1.61 -2.57
C CYS A 59 4.96 1.33 -1.27
N GLY A 60 5.34 0.22 -0.62
CA GLY A 60 4.99 -0.05 0.76
C GLY A 60 5.87 0.73 1.74
N HIS A 61 5.55 0.64 3.02
CA HIS A 61 6.38 1.22 4.07
C HIS A 61 6.37 0.35 5.33
N TYR A 62 7.48 0.40 6.07
CA TYR A 62 7.52 -0.16 7.42
C TYR A 62 6.56 0.61 8.33
N GLY A 63 6.03 -0.07 9.35
CA GLY A 63 5.10 0.55 10.29
C GLY A 63 3.65 0.65 9.78
N CYS A 64 3.28 -0.02 8.67
CA CYS A 64 1.97 0.17 8.05
C CYS A 64 0.81 -0.34 8.91
N GLY A 65 0.04 0.58 9.47
CA GLY A 65 -1.14 0.27 10.28
C GLY A 65 -2.20 -0.54 9.53
N GLY A 66 -2.37 -0.34 8.22
CA GLY A 66 -3.29 -1.13 7.40
C GLY A 66 -2.86 -2.60 7.26
N VAL A 67 -1.56 -2.85 7.08
CA VAL A 67 -1.01 -4.21 7.04
C VAL A 67 -1.16 -4.89 8.40
N ASN A 68 -0.83 -4.19 9.49
CA ASN A 68 -1.01 -4.70 10.85
C ASN A 68 -2.48 -5.06 11.13
N ALA A 69 -3.41 -4.17 10.78
CA ALA A 69 -4.83 -4.42 10.93
C ALA A 69 -5.32 -5.61 10.08
N ALA A 70 -4.75 -5.88 8.91
CA ALA A 70 -5.10 -7.07 8.11
C ALA A 70 -4.66 -8.39 8.77
N ILE A 71 -3.49 -8.37 9.43
CA ILE A 71 -2.92 -9.51 10.16
C ILE A 71 -3.71 -9.76 11.45
N ASP A 72 -3.80 -8.74 12.32
CA ASP A 72 -4.45 -8.81 13.64
C ASP A 72 -5.97 -9.01 13.51
N ASN A 73 -6.57 -8.51 12.43
CA ASN A 73 -7.99 -8.56 12.11
C ASN A 73 -8.93 -8.08 13.24
N PRO A 74 -8.69 -6.88 13.82
CA PRO A 74 -9.63 -6.25 14.73
C PRO A 74 -10.92 -5.86 13.99
N GLN A 75 -12.02 -5.74 14.71
CA GLN A 75 -13.29 -5.25 14.17
C GLN A 75 -13.24 -3.72 14.02
N LEU A 76 -12.92 -3.23 12.81
CA LEU A 76 -12.78 -1.82 12.45
C LEU A 76 -13.88 -1.33 11.47
N GLY A 77 -14.82 -2.21 11.11
CA GLY A 77 -15.96 -1.87 10.24
C GLY A 77 -15.61 -1.93 8.75
N LEU A 78 -15.97 -0.89 8.00
CA LEU A 78 -15.87 -0.87 6.53
C LEU A 78 -14.45 -1.20 6.03
N ILE A 79 -13.42 -0.73 6.73
CA ILE A 79 -12.02 -0.93 6.35
C ILE A 79 -11.61 -2.41 6.36
N ASN A 80 -12.28 -3.26 7.13
CA ASN A 80 -12.00 -4.69 7.11
C ASN A 80 -12.21 -5.30 5.71
N ASN A 81 -13.23 -4.86 4.98
CA ASN A 81 -13.49 -5.33 3.61
C ASN A 81 -12.35 -4.95 2.67
N TRP A 82 -11.83 -3.73 2.80
CA TRP A 82 -10.68 -3.26 2.01
C TRP A 82 -9.40 -4.04 2.33
N LEU A 83 -9.21 -4.43 3.60
CA LEU A 83 -8.03 -5.15 4.06
C LEU A 83 -8.08 -6.66 3.79
N LEU A 84 -9.20 -7.20 3.28
CA LEU A 84 -9.34 -8.62 2.96
C LEU A 84 -8.28 -9.08 1.96
N HIS A 85 -7.92 -8.28 0.96
CA HIS A 85 -6.91 -8.68 -0.02
C HIS A 85 -5.53 -8.91 0.61
N ILE A 86 -5.12 -8.08 1.57
CA ILE A 86 -3.86 -8.28 2.32
C ILE A 86 -4.00 -9.46 3.27
N ARG A 87 -5.15 -9.62 3.92
CA ARG A 87 -5.43 -10.73 4.82
C ARG A 87 -5.37 -12.07 4.09
N ASP A 88 -5.91 -12.17 2.89
CA ASP A 88 -5.87 -13.37 2.06
C ASP A 88 -4.43 -13.74 1.71
N LEU A 89 -3.59 -12.75 1.36
CA LEU A 89 -2.16 -12.95 1.14
C LEU A 89 -1.46 -13.43 2.42
N TYR A 90 -1.74 -12.80 3.57
CA TYR A 90 -1.20 -13.24 4.85
C TYR A 90 -1.58 -14.69 5.14
N LEU A 91 -2.86 -15.05 5.04
CA LEU A 91 -3.33 -16.42 5.31
C LEU A 91 -2.71 -17.44 4.37
N LYS A 92 -2.56 -17.09 3.09
CA LYS A 92 -1.90 -17.93 2.07
C LYS A 92 -0.43 -18.19 2.39
N HIS A 93 0.27 -17.22 2.94
CA HIS A 93 1.71 -17.27 3.18
C HIS A 93 2.11 -17.41 4.66
N ARG A 94 1.14 -17.57 5.57
CA ARG A 94 1.35 -17.53 7.04
C ARG A 94 2.38 -18.54 7.55
N ASN A 95 2.46 -19.71 6.94
CA ASN A 95 3.39 -20.76 7.37
C ASN A 95 4.83 -20.30 7.10
N TRP A 96 5.11 -19.83 5.88
CA TRP A 96 6.40 -19.28 5.49
C TRP A 96 6.75 -18.01 6.31
N LEU A 97 5.77 -17.13 6.54
CA LEU A 97 5.97 -15.96 7.40
C LEU A 97 6.28 -16.33 8.86
N GLY A 98 5.73 -17.45 9.35
CA GLY A 98 5.96 -17.95 10.70
C GLY A 98 7.34 -18.57 10.92
N GLU A 99 8.05 -18.93 9.85
CA GLU A 99 9.44 -19.42 9.90
C GLU A 99 10.45 -18.27 10.08
N LEU A 100 10.03 -17.03 9.84
CA LEU A 100 10.90 -15.87 9.91
C LEU A 100 10.98 -15.33 11.34
N PRO A 101 12.15 -14.81 11.78
CA PRO A 101 12.30 -14.22 13.09
C PRO A 101 11.24 -13.14 13.33
N ARG A 102 10.63 -13.16 14.52
CA ARG A 102 9.51 -12.26 14.83
C ARG A 102 9.91 -10.80 14.69
N GLU A 103 11.16 -10.44 15.03
CA GLU A 103 11.68 -9.08 14.86
C GLU A 103 11.67 -8.58 13.40
N MET A 104 11.67 -9.49 12.41
CA MET A 104 11.70 -9.14 10.98
C MET A 104 10.32 -8.72 10.44
N TRP A 105 9.23 -9.12 11.11
CA TRP A 105 7.85 -8.80 10.71
C TRP A 105 7.01 -8.14 11.81
N VAL A 106 7.54 -7.99 13.03
CA VAL A 106 6.91 -7.12 14.04
C VAL A 106 7.12 -5.69 13.58
N ILE A 107 6.14 -5.26 12.80
CA ILE A 107 5.98 -3.90 12.36
C ILE A 107 5.61 -3.10 13.61
N ASN A 108 6.61 -2.61 14.33
CA ASN A 108 6.42 -1.69 15.44
C ASN A 108 5.58 -0.52 14.93
N SER A 109 4.32 -0.49 15.34
CA SER A 109 3.43 0.64 15.12
C SER A 109 4.07 1.81 15.85
N VAL A 110 4.80 2.65 15.13
CA VAL A 110 5.14 3.98 15.64
C VAL A 110 3.78 4.65 15.84
N LYS A 111 3.36 4.74 17.10
CA LYS A 111 2.20 5.53 17.51
C LYS A 111 2.47 6.99 17.23
#